data_AF-A0A4Y7K2P9-F1
#
_entry.id   AF-A0A4Y7K2P9-F1
#
_cell.length_a   1.000
_cell.length_b   1.000
_cell.length_c   1.000
_cell.angle_alpha   90.00
_cell.angle_beta   90.00
_cell.angle_gamma   90.00
#
_symmetry.space_group_name_H-M   'P 1'
#
loop_
_entity.id
_entity.type
_entity.pdbx_description
1 polymer ?
#
loop_
_entity_poly.entity_id
_entity_poly.type
_entity_poly.pdbx_seq_one_letter_code
_entity_poly.pdbx_strand_id
1 'polypeptide(L)'
;MSRKLSEQNRDKQGSSSSSFHRSVYSEDVPYVCELKWSISSRLKDVVLQVREHLEKLQDFFSIMDDIDKKLWVVGPIQPSRATSFRQINLGNDCFIMLAINVSDPRSLPECRLLGPETITDKMRKTWRRNCNRWTKDKSIGENLENLMETSLPGPRQSTMEDQQMMNLELRVEVDPTIHVTIAAAAELFIVFVWEIGCVLSQQRGNLIVCSLESGRPDGNYKHKQGKCKV
;
A
#
# COMPACT_ATOMS: atom_id res chain seq x y z
N MET A 1 -46.66 -50.21 8.41
CA MET A 1 -45.25 -50.50 8.06
C MET A 1 -44.60 -49.18 7.67
N SER A 2 -43.99 -48.45 8.59
CA SER A 2 -42.56 -48.55 8.97
C SER A 2 -41.64 -48.16 7.81
N ARG A 3 -41.18 -46.90 7.77
CA ARG A 3 -39.89 -46.37 8.30
C ARG A 3 -38.68 -46.66 7.41
N LYS A 4 -38.10 -45.60 6.84
CA LYS A 4 -36.74 -45.06 7.10
C LYS A 4 -36.52 -43.87 6.14
N LEU A 5 -36.52 -42.62 6.64
CA LEU A 5 -35.38 -41.89 7.20
C LEU A 5 -34.13 -41.89 6.30
N SER A 6 -33.86 -40.74 5.68
CA SER A 6 -32.51 -40.20 5.56
C SER A 6 -32.53 -38.73 5.95
N GLU A 7 -32.48 -38.51 7.27
CA GLU A 7 -31.95 -37.28 7.84
C GLU A 7 -30.44 -37.26 7.59
N GLN A 8 -29.93 -36.22 6.95
CA GLN A 8 -28.55 -35.81 7.14
C GLN A 8 -28.48 -34.28 7.21
N ASN A 9 -28.86 -33.79 8.39
CA ASN A 9 -28.48 -32.50 8.94
C ASN A 9 -27.00 -32.61 9.38
N ARG A 10 -26.12 -31.74 8.87
CA ARG A 10 -25.28 -30.82 9.68
C ARG A 10 -24.15 -30.17 8.88
N ASP A 11 -24.11 -28.85 9.03
CA ASP A 11 -22.92 -28.00 9.13
C ASP A 11 -22.05 -27.85 7.88
N LYS A 12 -22.39 -26.87 7.03
CA LYS A 12 -21.36 -25.97 6.51
C LYS A 12 -21.74 -24.55 6.88
N GLN A 13 -21.15 -24.13 8.00
CA GLN A 13 -21.05 -22.78 8.50
C GLN A 13 -21.00 -21.76 7.35
N GLY A 14 -21.90 -20.78 7.46
CA GLY A 14 -21.77 -19.54 6.73
C GLY A 14 -20.35 -19.01 6.93
N SER A 15 -19.65 -18.85 5.81
CA SER A 15 -18.48 -17.98 5.76
C SER A 15 -19.00 -16.57 5.98
N SER A 16 -19.16 -16.21 7.26
CA SER A 16 -19.27 -14.84 7.67
C SER A 16 -17.94 -14.22 7.27
N SER A 17 -17.91 -13.63 6.08
CA SER A 17 -16.85 -12.73 5.64
C SER A 17 -16.86 -11.58 6.62
N SER A 18 -16.18 -11.79 7.73
CA SER A 18 -15.86 -10.74 8.65
C SER A 18 -14.90 -9.84 7.91
N SER A 19 -15.47 -8.79 7.31
CA SER A 19 -14.81 -7.60 6.81
C SER A 19 -14.10 -6.91 7.98
N PHE A 20 -13.10 -7.58 8.56
CA PHE A 20 -12.18 -6.99 9.50
C PHE A 20 -11.15 -6.23 8.67
N HIS A 21 -11.20 -4.91 8.85
CA HIS A 21 -10.17 -3.92 8.53
C HIS A 21 -8.97 -4.49 7.79
N ARG A 22 -8.94 -4.29 6.47
CA ARG A 22 -7.76 -4.59 5.67
C ARG A 22 -6.56 -3.89 6.33
N SER A 23 -5.53 -4.66 6.68
CA SER A 23 -4.36 -4.09 7.34
C SER A 23 -3.65 -3.13 6.38
N VAL A 24 -3.15 -1.99 6.89
CA VAL A 24 -2.35 -1.03 6.09
C VAL A 24 -1.23 -1.74 5.33
N TYR A 25 -0.59 -2.73 5.95
CA TYR A 25 0.41 -3.59 5.31
C TYR A 25 -0.05 -4.22 3.99
N SER A 26 -1.29 -4.73 3.93
CA SER A 26 -1.83 -5.39 2.74
C SER A 26 -2.27 -4.46 1.61
N GLU A 27 -2.20 -3.15 1.84
CA GLU A 27 -2.46 -2.10 0.83
C GLU A 27 -1.15 -1.61 0.17
N ASP A 28 -0.02 -1.78 0.87
CA ASP A 28 1.30 -1.32 0.43
C ASP A 28 2.16 -2.43 -0.21
N VAL A 29 1.74 -3.69 -0.15
CA VAL A 29 2.43 -4.79 -0.83
C VAL A 29 1.56 -5.40 -1.93
N PRO A 30 2.14 -5.76 -3.09
CA PRO A 30 1.41 -6.39 -4.19
C PRO A 30 0.81 -7.75 -3.82
N TYR A 31 1.42 -8.44 -2.85
CA TYR A 31 0.87 -9.63 -2.22
C TYR A 31 1.38 -9.77 -0.78
N VAL A 32 0.56 -10.36 0.07
CA VAL A 32 0.87 -10.59 1.48
C VAL A 32 1.64 -11.91 1.63
N CYS A 33 2.70 -11.92 2.43
CA CYS A 33 3.38 -13.16 2.79
C CYS A 33 2.56 -14.00 3.77
N GLU A 34 2.60 -15.32 3.61
CA GLU A 34 2.04 -16.24 4.59
C GLU A 34 2.92 -16.23 5.86
N LEU A 35 2.40 -15.65 6.94
CA LEU A 35 3.10 -15.58 8.22
C LEU A 35 3.06 -16.93 8.93
N LYS A 36 4.23 -17.49 9.21
CA LYS A 36 4.39 -18.68 10.04
C LYS A 36 4.43 -18.29 11.50
N TRP A 37 3.49 -18.84 12.27
CA TRP A 37 3.38 -18.63 13.71
C TRP A 37 3.18 -19.96 14.44
N SER A 38 3.76 -20.08 15.63
CA SER A 38 3.58 -21.20 16.55
C SER A 38 3.51 -20.70 17.99
N ILE A 39 3.13 -21.57 18.93
CA ILE A 39 3.18 -21.24 20.37
C ILE A 39 4.58 -20.87 20.88
N SER A 40 5.63 -21.23 20.15
CA SER A 40 7.02 -20.91 20.47
C SER A 40 7.51 -19.62 19.79
N SER A 41 6.74 -19.10 18.85
CA SER A 41 7.07 -17.89 18.10
C SER A 41 6.93 -16.66 18.98
N ARG A 42 7.79 -15.69 18.73
CA ARG A 42 7.77 -14.35 19.32
C ARG A 42 7.50 -13.33 18.23
N LEU A 43 7.03 -12.14 18.61
CA LEU A 43 6.77 -11.05 17.66
C LEU A 43 7.96 -10.77 16.73
N LYS A 44 9.20 -10.88 17.24
CA LYS A 44 10.42 -10.72 16.43
C LYS A 44 10.47 -11.66 15.22
N ASP A 45 9.91 -12.87 15.33
CA ASP A 45 9.94 -13.87 14.26
C ASP A 45 8.99 -13.49 13.12
N VAL A 46 7.88 -12.81 13.43
CA VAL A 46 6.98 -12.21 12.43
C VAL A 46 7.64 -11.01 11.77
N VAL A 47 8.29 -10.14 12.54
CA VAL A 47 9.00 -8.98 12.01
C VAL A 47 10.12 -9.40 11.04
N LEU A 48 10.84 -10.47 11.33
CA LEU A 48 11.83 -11.04 10.43
C LEU A 48 11.21 -11.55 9.12
N GLN A 49 10.10 -12.29 9.19
CA GLN A 49 9.40 -12.77 8.00
C GLN A 49 8.88 -11.63 7.11
N VAL A 50 8.34 -10.57 7.72
CA VAL A 50 7.90 -9.37 6.98
C VAL A 50 9.09 -8.67 6.33
N ARG A 51 10.22 -8.55 7.04
CA ARG A 51 11.45 -7.97 6.48
C ARG A 51 11.94 -8.74 5.26
N GLU A 52 12.07 -10.06 5.38
CA GLU A 52 12.50 -10.94 4.27
C GLU A 52 11.55 -10.84 3.07
N HIS A 53 10.25 -10.69 3.32
CA HIS A 53 9.26 -10.45 2.26
C HIS A 53 9.46 -9.11 1.56
N LEU A 54 9.65 -8.02 2.32
CA LEU A 54 9.91 -6.70 1.76
C LEU A 54 11.24 -6.62 1.02
N GLU A 55 12.25 -7.40 1.43
CA GLU A 55 13.52 -7.54 0.72
C GLU A 55 13.33 -8.14 -0.68
N LYS A 56 12.47 -9.17 -0.82
CA LYS A 56 12.13 -9.76 -2.14
C LYS A 56 11.41 -8.78 -3.07
N LEU A 57 10.74 -7.77 -2.52
CA LEU A 57 9.97 -6.78 -3.27
C LEU A 57 10.81 -5.54 -3.66
N GLN A 58 12.06 -5.42 -3.21
CA GLN A 58 12.87 -4.21 -3.47
C GLN A 58 13.07 -3.94 -4.95
N ASP A 59 13.35 -4.98 -5.75
CA ASP A 59 13.52 -4.84 -7.19
C ASP A 59 12.23 -4.36 -7.87
N PHE A 60 11.08 -4.89 -7.46
CA PHE A 60 9.78 -4.45 -7.97
C PHE A 60 9.55 -2.98 -7.66
N PHE A 61 9.70 -2.61 -6.39
CA PHE A 61 9.53 -1.24 -5.94
C PHE A 61 10.47 -0.26 -6.66
N SER A 62 11.74 -0.63 -6.82
CA SER A 62 12.71 0.19 -7.53
C SER A 62 12.34 0.40 -9.00
N ILE A 63 11.80 -0.62 -9.67
CA ILE A 63 11.35 -0.50 -11.06
C ILE A 63 10.13 0.42 -11.16
N MET A 64 9.17 0.29 -10.24
CA MET A 64 8.00 1.18 -10.21
C MET A 64 8.41 2.64 -9.97
N ASP A 65 9.33 2.89 -9.03
CA ASP A 65 9.86 4.22 -8.74
C ASP A 65 10.62 4.80 -9.94
N ASP A 66 11.36 3.97 -10.70
CA ASP A 66 12.07 4.40 -11.89
C ASP A 66 11.11 4.82 -13.02
N ILE A 67 10.03 4.05 -13.23
CA ILE A 67 8.95 4.37 -14.16
C ILE A 67 8.32 5.72 -13.78
N ASP A 68 7.91 5.87 -12.52
CA ASP A 68 7.21 7.06 -12.03
C ASP A 68 8.08 8.32 -12.10
N LYS A 69 9.40 8.17 -11.94
CA LYS A 69 10.35 9.29 -12.00
C LYS A 69 10.72 9.71 -13.43
N LYS A 70 10.85 8.75 -14.34
CA LYS A 70 11.45 9.00 -15.67
C LYS A 70 10.44 9.11 -16.80
N LEU A 71 9.26 8.53 -16.65
CA LEU A 71 8.28 8.46 -17.73
C LEU A 71 7.09 9.37 -17.45
N TRP A 72 6.37 9.75 -18.50
CA TRP A 72 5.09 10.43 -18.35
C TRP A 72 4.00 9.43 -17.95
N VAL A 73 3.93 9.14 -16.66
CA VAL A 73 2.84 8.35 -16.07
C VAL A 73 1.58 9.21 -15.99
N VAL A 74 0.47 8.71 -16.56
CA VAL A 74 -0.86 9.34 -16.51
C VAL A 74 -1.81 8.62 -15.57
N GLY A 75 -1.52 7.38 -15.20
CA GLY A 75 -2.39 6.60 -14.34
C GLY A 75 -1.70 5.42 -13.67
N PRO A 76 -2.18 4.99 -12.49
CA PRO A 76 -3.24 5.63 -11.70
C PRO A 76 -2.77 6.97 -11.09
N ILE A 77 -3.70 7.85 -10.73
CA ILE A 77 -3.41 9.22 -10.23
C ILE A 77 -2.65 9.17 -8.90
N GLN A 78 -3.02 8.23 -8.03
CA GLN A 78 -2.33 7.95 -6.76
C GLN A 78 -2.02 6.45 -6.68
N PRO A 79 -0.89 6.00 -7.24
CA PRO A 79 -0.52 4.60 -7.13
C PRO A 79 -0.14 4.26 -5.69
N SER A 80 -0.78 3.23 -5.13
CA SER A 80 -0.23 2.60 -3.93
C SER A 80 1.05 1.83 -4.26
N ARG A 81 1.87 1.53 -3.26
CA ARG A 81 3.06 0.69 -3.44
C ARG A 81 2.74 -0.71 -3.93
N ALA A 82 1.53 -1.22 -3.66
CA ALA A 82 1.04 -2.49 -4.20
C ALA A 82 0.68 -2.44 -5.69
N THR A 83 0.44 -1.25 -6.26
CA THR A 83 -0.11 -1.13 -7.61
C THR A 83 0.95 -1.45 -8.66
N SER A 84 0.79 -2.60 -9.32
CA SER A 84 1.76 -3.16 -10.28
C SER A 84 1.57 -2.75 -11.74
N PHE A 85 0.66 -1.81 -12.02
CA PHE A 85 0.47 -1.31 -13.39
C PHE A 85 0.70 0.20 -13.46
N ARG A 86 1.09 0.67 -14.66
CA ARG A 86 1.19 2.09 -15.00
C ARG A 86 0.67 2.33 -16.39
N GLN A 87 -0.09 3.41 -16.56
CA GLN A 87 -0.44 3.96 -17.86
C GLN A 87 0.53 5.08 -18.18
N ILE A 88 1.26 4.93 -19.28
CA ILE A 88 2.33 5.84 -19.70
C ILE A 88 1.91 6.50 -21.02
N ASN A 89 2.12 7.81 -21.12
CA ASN A 89 1.93 8.56 -22.35
C ASN A 89 3.07 8.28 -23.33
N LEU A 90 2.72 7.93 -24.57
CA LEU A 90 3.64 7.65 -25.67
C LEU A 90 3.79 8.84 -26.64
N GLY A 91 3.02 9.92 -26.43
CA GLY A 91 2.81 10.99 -27.39
C GLY A 91 1.73 10.68 -28.42
N ASN A 92 1.35 11.66 -29.23
CA ASN A 92 0.36 11.52 -30.32
C ASN A 92 -0.96 10.89 -29.89
N ASP A 93 -1.50 11.31 -28.73
CA ASP A 93 -2.73 10.79 -28.14
C ASP A 93 -2.75 9.27 -27.95
N CYS A 94 -1.57 8.67 -27.79
CA CYS A 94 -1.38 7.24 -27.54
C CYS A 94 -0.82 6.99 -26.15
N PHE A 95 -1.29 5.92 -25.52
CA PHE A 95 -0.88 5.49 -24.20
C PHE A 95 -0.61 3.99 -24.20
N ILE A 96 0.30 3.57 -23.32
CA ILE A 96 0.53 2.15 -23.02
C ILE A 96 0.20 1.90 -21.56
N MET A 97 -0.67 0.93 -21.30
CA MET A 97 -0.85 0.38 -19.96
C MET A 97 0.07 -0.83 -19.83
N LEU A 98 1.04 -0.75 -18.93
CA LEU A 98 1.97 -1.82 -18.59
C LEU A 98 1.56 -2.47 -17.28
N ALA A 99 1.49 -3.79 -17.25
CA ALA A 99 1.40 -4.56 -16.01
C ALA A 99 2.77 -5.21 -15.75
N ILE A 100 3.40 -4.78 -14.67
CA ILE A 100 4.73 -5.25 -14.24
C ILE A 100 4.56 -6.53 -13.42
N ASN A 101 5.31 -7.56 -13.80
CA ASN A 101 5.34 -8.80 -13.03
C ASN A 101 6.08 -8.58 -11.72
N VAL A 102 5.39 -8.73 -10.59
CA VAL A 102 5.95 -8.49 -9.26
C VAL A 102 7.13 -9.42 -8.93
N SER A 103 7.08 -10.67 -9.39
CA SER A 103 8.11 -11.67 -9.10
C SER A 103 9.30 -11.61 -10.06
N ASP A 104 9.10 -11.02 -11.25
CA ASP A 104 10.16 -10.78 -12.23
C ASP A 104 10.00 -9.40 -12.90
N PRO A 105 10.27 -8.31 -12.16
CA PRO A 105 9.91 -6.93 -12.57
C PRO A 105 10.62 -6.42 -13.82
N ARG A 106 11.73 -7.06 -14.20
CA ARG A 106 12.52 -6.72 -15.39
C ARG A 106 12.13 -7.54 -16.62
N SER A 107 11.20 -8.49 -16.49
CA SER A 107 10.69 -9.26 -17.63
C SER A 107 9.83 -8.42 -18.56
N LEU A 108 9.58 -8.90 -19.79
CA LEU A 108 8.72 -8.22 -20.75
C LEU A 108 7.31 -8.09 -20.16
N PRO A 109 6.81 -6.88 -19.90
CA PRO A 109 5.51 -6.70 -19.25
C PRO A 109 4.37 -7.05 -20.19
N GLU A 110 3.24 -7.44 -19.61
CA GLU A 110 1.98 -7.42 -20.34
C GLU A 110 1.61 -5.97 -20.64
N CYS A 111 1.13 -5.72 -21.87
CA CYS A 111 0.82 -4.37 -22.30
C CYS A 111 -0.50 -4.27 -23.06
N ARG A 112 -1.16 -3.12 -22.91
CA ARG A 112 -2.31 -2.71 -23.71
C ARG A 112 -2.09 -1.31 -24.27
N LEU A 113 -2.20 -1.18 -25.58
CA LEU A 113 -2.14 0.11 -26.28
C LEU A 113 -3.53 0.75 -26.32
N LEU A 114 -3.57 2.06 -26.09
CA LEU A 114 -4.76 2.90 -26.04
C LEU A 114 -4.51 4.12 -26.93
N GLY A 115 -5.51 4.52 -27.74
CA GLY A 115 -5.39 5.63 -28.69
C GLY A 115 -6.06 5.31 -30.03
N PRO A 116 -5.89 6.16 -31.06
CA PRO A 116 -6.46 5.93 -32.38
C PRO A 116 -6.03 4.58 -32.97
N GLU A 117 -6.97 3.83 -33.55
CA GLU A 117 -6.73 2.48 -34.08
C GLU A 117 -5.62 2.46 -35.14
N THR A 118 -5.60 3.46 -36.02
CA THR A 118 -4.59 3.62 -37.08
C THR A 118 -3.17 3.75 -36.55
N ILE A 119 -2.99 4.34 -35.36
CA ILE A 119 -1.68 4.51 -34.71
C ILE A 119 -1.36 3.26 -33.88
N THR A 120 -2.30 2.84 -33.03
CA THR A 120 -2.11 1.69 -32.12
C THR A 120 -1.86 0.37 -32.87
N ASP A 121 -2.43 0.17 -34.06
CA ASP A 121 -2.14 -1.01 -34.88
C ASP A 121 -0.73 -1.02 -35.46
N LYS A 122 -0.21 0.14 -35.86
CA LYS A 122 1.20 0.27 -36.27
C LYS A 122 2.11 -0.05 -35.10
N MET A 123 1.83 0.52 -33.93
CA MET A 123 2.60 0.28 -32.71
C MET A 123 2.54 -1.21 -32.30
N ARG A 124 1.38 -1.86 -32.41
CA ARG A 124 1.25 -3.30 -32.12
C ARG A 124 2.09 -4.16 -33.05
N LYS A 125 2.15 -3.83 -34.35
CA LYS A 125 3.01 -4.51 -35.32
C LYS A 125 4.49 -4.31 -34.99
N THR A 126 4.88 -3.08 -34.66
CA THR A 126 6.24 -2.73 -34.25
C THR A 126 6.65 -3.46 -32.98
N TRP A 127 5.81 -3.45 -31.94
CA TRP A 127 6.01 -4.19 -30.70
C TRP A 127 6.21 -5.69 -30.96
N ARG A 128 5.31 -6.33 -31.72
CA ARG A 128 5.42 -7.77 -32.04
C ARG A 128 6.70 -8.11 -32.80
N ARG A 129 7.18 -7.24 -33.67
CA ARG A 129 8.42 -7.42 -34.43
C ARG A 129 9.65 -7.31 -33.53
N ASN A 130 9.60 -6.43 -32.52
CA ASN A 130 10.76 -6.05 -31.73
C ASN A 130 10.79 -6.64 -30.32
N CYS A 131 9.73 -7.29 -29.83
CA CYS A 131 9.62 -7.74 -28.43
C CYS A 131 10.75 -8.68 -27.99
N ASN A 132 11.36 -9.40 -28.92
CA ASN A 132 12.55 -10.24 -28.69
C ASN A 132 13.82 -9.43 -28.35
N ARG A 133 13.83 -8.12 -28.58
CA ARG A 133 14.92 -7.20 -28.22
C ARG A 133 14.84 -6.72 -26.76
N TRP A 134 13.76 -7.05 -26.04
CA TRP A 134 13.63 -6.75 -24.62
C TRP A 134 14.76 -7.41 -23.84
N THR A 135 15.45 -6.63 -23.01
CA THR A 135 16.49 -7.15 -22.11
C THR A 135 16.27 -6.66 -20.68
N LYS A 136 16.63 -7.49 -19.70
CA LYS A 136 16.58 -7.16 -18.27
C LYS A 136 17.66 -6.15 -17.86
N ASP A 137 18.67 -5.91 -18.70
CA ASP A 137 19.80 -5.04 -18.40
C ASP A 137 19.49 -3.55 -18.63
N LYS A 138 18.40 -3.25 -19.34
CA LYS A 138 17.96 -1.87 -19.65
C LYS A 138 16.79 -1.47 -18.77
N SER A 139 16.65 -0.16 -18.55
CA SER A 139 15.45 0.37 -17.90
C SER A 139 14.20 0.12 -18.74
N ILE A 140 13.03 0.16 -18.09
CA ILE A 140 11.74 0.03 -18.77
C ILE A 140 11.60 1.08 -19.86
N GLY A 141 11.96 2.34 -19.58
CA GLY A 141 11.92 3.43 -20.55
C GLY A 141 12.76 3.16 -21.80
N GLU A 142 14.02 2.79 -21.63
CA GLU A 142 14.91 2.47 -22.76
C GLU A 142 14.41 1.28 -23.57
N ASN A 143 13.88 0.25 -22.90
CA ASN A 143 13.27 -0.86 -23.61
C ASN A 143 12.05 -0.41 -24.43
N LEU A 144 11.16 0.40 -23.86
CA LEU A 144 9.99 0.91 -24.58
C LEU A 144 10.37 1.74 -25.80
N GLU A 145 11.36 2.63 -25.69
CA GLU A 145 11.86 3.43 -26.81
C GLU A 145 12.43 2.53 -27.93
N ASN A 146 13.25 1.54 -27.55
CA ASN A 146 13.82 0.58 -28.49
C ASN A 146 12.74 -0.30 -29.15
N LEU A 147 11.72 -0.70 -28.40
CA LEU A 147 10.63 -1.53 -28.91
C LEU A 147 9.74 -0.75 -29.88
N MET A 148 9.41 0.49 -29.53
CA MET A 148 8.51 1.35 -30.29
C MET A 148 9.20 2.14 -31.40
N GLU A 149 10.54 2.13 -31.45
CA GLU A 149 11.35 2.88 -32.42
C GLU A 149 11.04 4.39 -32.39
N THR A 150 10.73 4.92 -31.21
CA THR A 150 10.41 6.33 -30.97
C THR A 150 10.94 6.75 -29.61
N SER A 151 11.31 8.02 -29.47
CA SER A 151 11.58 8.62 -28.15
C SER A 151 10.27 8.75 -27.37
N LEU A 152 10.32 8.48 -26.07
CA LEU A 152 9.19 8.72 -25.18
C LEU A 152 9.19 10.19 -24.72
N PRO A 153 8.00 10.77 -24.47
CA PRO A 153 7.94 12.06 -23.82
C PRO A 153 8.50 11.94 -22.39
N GLY A 154 9.24 12.96 -21.96
CA GLY A 154 9.75 13.04 -20.59
C GLY A 154 8.63 13.15 -19.55
N PRO A 155 8.95 13.04 -18.26
CA PRO A 155 7.96 13.08 -17.19
C PRO A 155 7.16 14.38 -17.24
N ARG A 156 5.88 14.30 -16.88
CA ARG A 156 4.97 15.45 -16.91
C ARG A 156 5.49 16.53 -15.97
N GLN A 157 5.79 17.72 -16.49
CA GLN A 157 6.08 18.87 -15.64
C GLN A 157 4.76 19.34 -15.04
N SER A 158 4.59 19.20 -13.72
CA SER A 158 3.37 19.70 -13.07
C SER A 158 3.28 21.21 -13.22
N THR A 159 2.27 21.71 -13.92
CA THR A 159 1.94 23.13 -13.89
C THR A 159 1.27 23.46 -12.56
N MET A 160 1.30 24.74 -12.14
CA MET A 160 0.60 25.18 -10.92
C MET A 160 -0.91 24.85 -10.94
N GLU A 161 -1.50 24.74 -12.13
CA GLU A 161 -2.90 24.37 -12.35
C GLU A 161 -3.17 22.88 -12.05
N ASP A 162 -2.26 21.98 -12.45
CA ASP A 162 -2.33 20.56 -12.11
C ASP A 162 -2.20 20.34 -10.59
N GLN A 163 -1.41 21.17 -9.89
CA GLN A 163 -1.29 21.15 -8.43
C GLN A 163 -2.56 21.66 -7.72
N GLN A 164 -3.22 22.67 -8.28
CA GLN A 164 -4.51 23.16 -7.76
C GLN A 164 -5.64 22.14 -7.98
N MET A 165 -5.65 21.45 -9.12
CA MET A 165 -6.63 20.40 -9.43
C MET A 165 -6.47 19.18 -8.51
N MET A 166 -5.23 18.72 -8.27
CA MET A 166 -4.96 17.65 -7.27
C MET A 166 -5.33 18.07 -5.84
N ASN A 167 -5.13 19.34 -5.47
CA ASN A 167 -5.52 19.87 -4.16
C ASN A 167 -7.05 20.04 -4.02
N LEU A 168 -7.78 20.26 -5.12
CA LEU A 168 -9.24 20.27 -5.11
C LEU A 168 -9.80 18.84 -5.00
N GLU A 169 -9.22 17.88 -5.70
CA GLU A 169 -9.69 16.48 -5.67
C GLU A 169 -9.51 15.85 -4.28
N LEU A 170 -8.36 16.11 -3.63
CA LEU A 170 -8.13 15.76 -2.23
C LEU A 170 -9.13 16.40 -1.25
N ARG A 171 -9.66 17.59 -1.57
CA ARG A 171 -10.67 18.27 -0.72
C ARG A 171 -12.07 17.71 -0.92
N VAL A 172 -12.37 17.09 -2.06
CA VAL A 172 -13.67 16.48 -2.35
C VAL A 172 -13.80 15.11 -1.67
N GLU A 173 -12.69 14.41 -1.41
CA GLU A 173 -12.69 13.09 -0.75
C GLU A 173 -12.67 13.14 0.79
N VAL A 174 -12.47 14.30 1.42
CA VAL A 174 -12.65 14.43 2.89
C VAL A 174 -14.13 14.63 3.20
N ASP A 175 -14.86 13.52 3.27
CA ASP A 175 -16.25 13.49 3.72
C ASP A 175 -16.37 14.17 5.11
N PRO A 176 -17.32 15.10 5.33
CA PRO A 176 -17.57 15.69 6.66
C PRO A 176 -17.89 14.63 7.74
N THR A 177 -18.23 13.39 7.36
CA THR A 177 -18.38 12.24 8.25
C THR A 177 -17.05 11.84 8.91
N ILE A 178 -15.90 12.00 8.25
CA ILE A 178 -14.58 11.64 8.81
C ILE A 178 -14.19 12.62 9.92
N HIS A 179 -14.44 13.92 9.75
CA HIS A 179 -14.19 14.92 10.80
C HIS A 179 -15.03 14.68 12.05
N VAL A 180 -16.29 14.26 11.90
CA VAL A 180 -17.17 13.91 13.03
C VAL A 180 -16.70 12.61 13.71
N THR A 181 -16.22 11.64 12.94
CA THR A 181 -15.74 10.36 13.47
C THR A 181 -14.41 10.50 14.23
N ILE A 182 -13.49 11.34 13.74
CA ILE A 182 -12.24 11.65 14.43
C ILE A 182 -12.50 12.45 15.72
N ALA A 183 -13.43 13.41 15.69
CA ALA A 183 -13.82 14.14 16.90
C ALA A 183 -14.44 13.19 17.95
N ALA A 184 -15.34 12.29 17.55
CA ALA A 184 -15.93 11.30 18.45
C ALA A 184 -14.88 10.30 18.99
N ALA A 185 -13.92 9.89 18.17
CA ALA A 185 -12.83 9.00 18.59
C ALA A 185 -11.84 9.68 19.54
N ALA A 186 -11.56 10.97 19.35
CA ALA A 186 -10.73 11.76 20.26
C ALA A 186 -11.40 11.95 21.62
N GLU A 187 -12.72 12.20 21.65
CA GLU A 187 -13.49 12.27 22.90
C GLU A 187 -13.51 10.93 23.64
N LEU A 188 -13.69 9.80 22.94
CA LEU A 188 -13.59 8.47 23.55
C LEU A 188 -12.18 8.15 24.05
N PHE A 189 -11.13 8.63 23.38
CA PHE A 189 -9.75 8.47 23.82
C PHE A 189 -9.44 9.33 25.05
N ILE A 190 -9.98 10.54 25.15
CA ILE A 190 -9.87 11.41 26.34
C ILE A 190 -10.57 10.77 27.54
N VAL A 191 -11.77 10.19 27.37
CA VAL A 191 -12.48 9.45 28.41
C VAL A 191 -11.70 8.21 28.84
N PHE A 192 -11.12 7.46 27.88
CA PHE A 192 -10.33 6.28 28.18
C PHE A 192 -9.05 6.62 28.96
N VAL A 193 -8.36 7.72 28.64
CA VAL A 193 -7.16 8.17 29.36
C VAL A 193 -7.47 8.64 30.78
N TRP A 194 -8.68 9.17 31.04
CA TRP A 194 -9.11 9.58 32.38
C TRP A 194 -9.42 8.38 33.30
N GLU A 195 -10.02 7.30 32.77
CA GLU A 195 -10.35 6.09 33.57
C GLU A 195 -9.12 5.28 34.02
N ILE A 196 -8.00 5.35 33.31
CA ILE A 196 -6.74 4.66 33.68
C ILE A 196 -5.78 5.52 34.53
N GLY A 197 -6.19 6.72 34.93
CA GLY A 197 -5.42 7.57 35.84
C GLY A 197 -4.06 8.04 35.29
N CYS A 198 -3.92 8.21 33.97
CA CYS A 198 -2.70 8.78 33.39
C CYS A 198 -2.84 10.30 33.23
N VAL A 199 -2.33 11.05 34.20
CA VAL A 199 -2.14 12.51 34.06
C VAL A 199 -0.84 12.77 33.29
N LEU A 200 -0.94 13.37 32.10
CA LEU A 200 0.22 13.90 31.38
C LEU A 200 0.75 15.12 32.15
N SER A 201 1.86 14.93 32.87
CA SER A 201 2.56 16.02 33.56
C SER A 201 3.41 16.83 32.57
N GLN A 202 3.30 18.15 32.71
CA GLN A 202 3.91 19.16 31.87
C GLN A 202 5.45 19.19 31.98
N GLN A 203 6.11 19.24 30.83
CA GLN A 203 7.58 19.31 30.69
C GLN A 203 8.19 20.50 31.44
N ARG A 204 9.14 20.22 32.33
CA ARG A 204 10.19 21.17 32.75
C ARG A 204 11.55 20.48 32.69
N GLY A 205 12.28 20.70 31.59
CA GLY A 205 13.69 20.31 31.42
C GLY A 205 13.95 18.89 30.89
N ASN A 206 15.23 18.61 30.56
CA ASN A 206 15.73 17.41 29.86
C ASN A 206 15.70 16.08 30.67
N LEU A 207 14.73 15.89 31.57
CA LEU A 207 14.56 14.64 32.29
C LEU A 207 13.10 14.22 32.27
N ILE A 208 12.78 13.14 31.53
CA ILE A 208 11.46 12.52 31.59
C ILE A 208 11.42 11.66 32.85
N VAL A 209 10.65 12.08 33.85
CA VAL A 209 10.34 11.29 35.04
C VAL A 209 8.93 10.74 34.88
N CYS A 210 8.81 9.44 34.56
CA CYS A 210 7.54 8.74 34.58
C CYS A 210 7.29 8.22 36.00
N SER A 211 6.29 8.77 36.70
CA SER A 211 5.76 8.17 37.93
C SER A 211 4.61 7.25 37.56
N LEU A 212 4.77 5.95 37.84
CA LEU A 212 3.69 4.98 37.77
C LEU A 212 3.05 4.89 39.15
N GLU A 213 1.85 5.43 39.33
CA GLU A 213 1.07 5.20 40.55
C GLU A 213 0.12 4.01 40.30
N SER A 214 0.49 2.84 40.82
CA SER A 214 -0.41 1.70 40.83
C SER A 214 -1.25 1.73 42.11
N GLY A 215 -2.51 2.16 42.02
CA GLY A 215 -3.49 2.04 43.10
C GLY A 215 -4.30 0.75 42.97
N ARG A 216 -4.40 -0.05 44.04
CA ARG A 216 -5.57 -0.93 44.25
C ARG A 216 -6.70 -0.11 44.93
N PRO A 217 -7.96 -0.56 44.88
CA PRO A 217 -9.13 0.28 45.19
C PRO A 217 -9.24 0.77 46.64
N ASP A 218 -8.36 0.32 47.54
CA ASP A 218 -8.39 0.69 48.96
C ASP A 218 -7.26 1.67 49.28
N GLY A 219 -7.38 2.91 48.78
CA GLY A 219 -6.93 4.15 49.42
C GLY A 219 -5.49 4.31 49.93
N ASN A 220 -4.53 3.43 49.63
CA ASN A 220 -3.18 3.51 50.17
C ASN A 220 -2.12 3.57 49.06
N TYR A 221 -1.70 4.79 48.72
CA TYR A 221 -0.71 5.07 47.68
C TYR A 221 0.71 4.80 48.20
N LYS A 222 1.45 3.92 47.53
CA LYS A 222 2.91 3.76 47.73
C LYS A 222 3.65 4.33 46.52
N HIS A 223 4.35 5.44 46.74
CA HIS A 223 5.18 6.08 45.73
C HIS A 223 6.46 5.24 45.49
N LYS A 224 6.64 4.71 44.28
CA LYS A 224 7.93 4.15 43.83
C LYS A 224 8.46 4.97 42.67
N GLN A 225 9.57 5.67 42.89
CA GLN A 225 10.30 6.36 41.83
C GLN A 225 11.36 5.42 41.25
N GLY A 226 11.23 5.06 39.97
CA GLY A 226 12.28 4.38 39.20
C GLY A 226 12.86 5.35 38.17
N LYS A 227 14.19 5.47 38.12
CA LYS A 227 14.89 6.28 37.11
C LYS A 227 15.40 5.35 36.00
N CYS A 228 14.92 5.54 34.77
CA CYS A 228 15.53 4.94 33.58
C CYS A 228 16.51 5.96 32.96
N LYS A 229 17.74 5.52 32.69
CA LYS A 229 18.77 6.31 31.99
C LYS A 229 18.84 5.84 30.53
N VAL A 230 18.90 6.79 29.60
CA VAL A 230 19.19 6.55 28.17
C VAL A 230 20.65 6.14 28.01
#